data_AF-A0A6A6EBV4-F1
#
_entry.id   AF-A0A6A6EBV4-F1
#
_cell.length_a   1.000
_cell.length_b   1.000
_cell.length_c   1.000
_cell.angle_alpha   90.00
_cell.angle_beta   90.00
_cell.angle_gamma   90.00
#
_symmetry.space_group_name_H-M   'P 1'
#
loop_
_entity.id
_entity.type
_entity.pdbx_description
1 polymer ?
#
loop_
_entity_poly.entity_id
_entity_poly.type
_entity_poly.pdbx_seq_one_letter_code
_entity_poly.pdbx_strand_id
1 'polypeptide(L)'
;MQLLPEGITVLLERPAMLPPKGVKSDVTNRSNTQTSIVIYSAVCLGIASIFMLVRLYTKIRIVRKVDITDSQTLHQSTLCIRLPSLLLLKANSQWLNIEQILFACTIVLVKIAILLQYLVIFAPNKTVNPFMYIGARILIVAIVTCYATITIVNNVSCSPRERIWNPLIRTGHCMPNARKLGSYFLQGLNIVSDLMILLLPATSIWRLRIPLKKKIGITFQLAVGTL
;
A
#
# COMPACT_ATOMS: atom_id res chain seq x y z
N MET A 1 3.05 -41.09 -21.28
CA MET A 1 3.60 -41.52 -19.98
C MET A 1 2.76 -40.90 -18.87
N GLN A 2 1.69 -41.56 -18.44
CA GLN A 2 0.89 -41.13 -17.29
C GLN A 2 1.66 -41.52 -16.02
N LEU A 3 2.10 -40.54 -15.24
CA LEU A 3 2.77 -40.78 -13.96
C LEU A 3 1.71 -41.13 -12.91
N LEU A 4 1.93 -42.22 -12.17
CA LEU A 4 1.16 -42.64 -11.00
C LEU A 4 0.98 -41.46 -10.00
N PRO A 5 -0.13 -41.36 -9.26
CA PRO A 5 -0.38 -40.27 -8.31
C PRO A 5 0.72 -40.10 -7.25
N GLU A 6 1.43 -41.17 -6.87
CA GLU A 6 2.57 -41.10 -5.93
C GLU A 6 3.82 -40.44 -6.52
N GLY A 7 4.02 -40.48 -7.84
CA GLY A 7 5.13 -39.77 -8.48
C GLY A 7 4.95 -38.25 -8.46
N ILE A 8 3.69 -37.79 -8.41
CA ILE A 8 3.35 -36.36 -8.40
C ILE A 8 3.64 -35.74 -7.03
N THR A 9 3.34 -36.44 -5.93
CA THR A 9 3.61 -35.94 -4.57
C THR A 9 5.10 -35.76 -4.31
N VAL A 10 5.92 -36.71 -4.78
CA VAL A 10 7.39 -36.63 -4.66
C VAL A 10 7.97 -35.50 -5.52
N LEU A 11 7.38 -35.19 -6.67
CA LEU A 11 7.79 -34.05 -7.50
C LEU A 11 7.33 -32.70 -6.92
N LEU A 12 6.22 -32.67 -6.19
CA LEU A 12 5.71 -31.49 -5.48
C LEU A 12 6.59 -31.10 -4.27
N GLU A 13 7.24 -32.08 -3.63
CA GLU A 13 8.14 -31.86 -2.49
C GLU A 13 9.55 -31.43 -2.90
N ARG A 14 9.93 -31.61 -4.17
CA ARG A 14 11.25 -31.20 -4.66
C ARG A 14 11.30 -29.68 -4.90
N PRO A 15 12.37 -28.99 -4.47
CA PRO A 15 12.53 -27.56 -4.71
C PRO A 15 12.57 -27.26 -6.23
N ALA A 16 11.96 -26.14 -6.63
CA ALA A 16 11.82 -25.73 -8.04
C ALA A 16 13.16 -25.48 -8.76
N MET A 17 14.28 -25.46 -8.02
CA MET A 17 15.64 -25.36 -8.55
C MET A 17 16.58 -26.25 -7.70
N LEU A 18 17.56 -26.88 -8.35
CA LEU A 18 18.63 -27.58 -7.64
C LEU A 18 19.40 -26.56 -6.79
N PRO A 19 19.63 -26.83 -5.50
CA PRO A 19 20.32 -25.88 -4.66
C PRO A 19 21.79 -25.73 -5.10
N PRO A 20 22.40 -24.55 -4.89
CA PRO A 20 23.82 -24.33 -5.16
C PRO A 20 24.68 -25.33 -4.36
N LYS A 21 25.83 -25.71 -4.92
CA LYS A 21 26.72 -26.73 -4.33
C LYS A 21 27.01 -26.43 -2.85
N GLY A 22 26.67 -27.37 -1.98
CA GLY A 22 26.91 -27.28 -0.53
C GLY A 22 25.74 -26.79 0.33
N VAL A 23 24.64 -26.33 -0.26
CA VAL A 23 23.45 -25.88 0.48
C VAL A 23 22.34 -26.91 0.33
N LYS A 24 21.81 -27.45 1.43
CA LYS A 24 20.57 -28.23 1.40
C LYS A 24 19.40 -27.26 1.44
N SER A 25 18.44 -27.40 0.52
CA SER A 25 17.23 -26.59 0.53
C SER A 25 16.37 -26.96 1.73
N ASP A 26 16.38 -26.13 2.77
CA ASP A 26 15.57 -26.36 3.97
C ASP A 26 14.12 -25.89 3.73
N VAL A 27 13.26 -26.83 3.36
CA VAL A 27 11.83 -26.59 3.08
C VAL A 27 11.05 -26.19 4.35
N THR A 28 11.57 -26.55 5.52
CA THR A 28 11.00 -26.28 6.85
C THR A 28 11.05 -24.79 7.23
N ASN A 29 11.96 -24.02 6.63
CA ASN A 29 12.15 -22.58 6.89
C ASN A 29 11.07 -21.66 6.26
N ARG A 30 10.10 -22.23 5.54
CA ARG A 30 8.94 -21.50 4.98
C ARG A 30 8.05 -20.91 6.08
N SER A 31 7.93 -21.61 7.21
CA SER A 31 7.14 -21.19 8.38
C SER A 31 7.73 -19.95 9.04
N ASN A 32 9.05 -19.91 9.28
CA ASN A 32 9.75 -18.75 9.85
C ASN A 32 9.56 -17.47 9.03
N THR A 33 9.60 -17.57 7.70
CA THR A 33 9.37 -16.40 6.82
C THR A 33 7.94 -15.89 6.93
N GLN A 34 6.94 -16.79 6.98
CA GLN A 34 5.54 -16.40 7.16
C GLN A 34 5.30 -15.77 8.54
N THR A 35 5.82 -16.38 9.60
CA THR A 35 5.74 -15.84 10.97
C THR A 35 6.40 -14.46 11.06
N SER A 36 7.54 -14.26 10.41
CA SER A 36 8.22 -12.95 10.36
C SER A 36 7.34 -11.88 9.70
N ILE A 37 6.71 -12.18 8.57
CA ILE A 37 5.80 -11.25 7.87
C ILE A 37 4.61 -10.88 8.77
N VAL A 38 4.05 -11.87 9.48
CA VAL A 38 2.94 -11.64 10.44
C VAL A 38 3.38 -10.74 11.59
N ILE A 39 4.56 -10.97 12.15
CA ILE A 39 5.10 -10.14 13.23
C ILE A 39 5.31 -8.70 12.74
N TYR A 40 5.98 -8.49 11.61
CA TYR A 40 6.23 -7.14 11.09
C TYR A 40 4.93 -6.39 10.76
N SER A 41 3.96 -7.08 10.15
CA SER A 41 2.66 -6.49 9.84
C SER A 41 1.85 -6.15 11.10
N ALA A 42 1.84 -7.02 12.11
CA ALA A 42 1.17 -6.75 13.39
C ALA A 42 1.79 -5.56 14.13
N VAL A 43 3.12 -5.45 14.14
CA VAL A 43 3.83 -4.31 14.75
C VAL A 43 3.52 -3.01 14.03
N CYS A 44 3.63 -2.98 12.69
CA CYS A 44 3.27 -1.80 11.90
C CYS A 44 1.81 -1.38 12.10
N LEU A 45 0.88 -2.34 12.16
CA LEU A 45 -0.54 -2.08 12.43
C LEU A 45 -0.76 -1.50 13.83
N GLY A 46 -0.07 -2.03 14.85
CA GLY A 46 -0.13 -1.50 16.20
C GLY A 46 0.31 -0.03 16.25
N ILE A 47 1.46 0.28 15.64
CA ILE A 47 1.98 1.65 15.56
C ILE A 47 0.99 2.57 14.82
N ALA A 48 0.51 2.16 13.64
CA ALA A 48 -0.46 2.93 12.87
C ALA A 48 -1.78 3.18 13.63
N SER A 49 -2.23 2.21 14.44
CA SER A 49 -3.44 2.35 15.25
C SER A 49 -3.29 3.43 16.33
N ILE A 50 -2.11 3.57 16.93
CA ILE A 50 -1.82 4.61 17.91
C ILE A 50 -1.88 6.00 17.26
N PHE A 51 -1.28 6.17 16.08
CA PHE A 51 -1.35 7.43 15.33
C PHE A 51 -2.78 7.79 14.91
N MET A 52 -3.58 6.80 14.51
CA MET A 52 -5.01 7.00 14.21
C MET A 52 -5.81 7.46 15.43
N LEU A 53 -5.55 6.88 16.60
CA LEU A 53 -6.20 7.29 17.85
C LEU A 53 -5.82 8.73 18.24
N VAL A 54 -4.56 9.12 18.07
CA VAL A 54 -4.10 10.49 18.28
C VAL A 54 -4.79 11.45 17.31
N ARG A 55 -4.93 11.08 16.03
CA ARG A 55 -5.64 11.87 15.03
C ARG A 55 -7.13 12.03 15.36
N LEU A 56 -7.79 10.94 15.74
CA LEU A 56 -9.19 10.95 16.16
C LEU A 56 -9.38 11.82 17.41
N TYR A 57 -8.52 11.65 18.42
CA TYR A 57 -8.55 12.46 19.64
C TYR A 57 -8.38 13.95 19.32
N THR A 58 -7.41 14.29 18.48
CA THR A 58 -7.16 15.68 18.06
C THR A 58 -8.37 16.27 17.35
N LYS A 59 -9.00 15.53 16.43
CA LYS A 59 -10.19 16.02 15.72
C LYS A 59 -11.43 16.11 16.61
N ILE A 60 -11.66 15.16 17.51
CA ILE A 60 -12.80 15.17 18.43
C ILE A 60 -12.66 16.26 19.49
N ARG A 61 -11.49 16.39 20.11
CA ARG A 61 -11.31 17.23 21.31
C ARG A 61 -10.77 18.62 20.99
N ILE A 62 -9.84 18.74 20.04
CA ILE A 62 -9.21 20.03 19.70
C ILE A 62 -9.99 20.72 18.58
N VAL A 63 -10.25 20.02 17.47
CA VAL A 63 -10.90 20.62 16.28
C VAL A 63 -12.43 20.61 16.38
N ARG A 64 -13.01 19.71 17.19
CA ARG A 64 -14.45 19.49 17.35
C ARG A 64 -15.21 19.33 16.02
N LYS A 65 -14.54 18.77 15.01
CA LYS A 65 -15.12 18.49 13.70
C LYS A 65 -14.61 17.13 13.22
N VAL A 66 -15.54 16.20 13.03
CA VAL A 66 -15.26 14.87 12.49
C VAL A 66 -15.73 14.86 11.05
N ASP A 67 -14.84 14.53 10.12
CA ASP A 67 -15.19 14.43 8.71
C ASP A 67 -15.51 12.96 8.35
N ILE A 68 -16.31 12.75 7.30
CA ILE A 68 -16.64 11.41 6.78
C ILE A 68 -15.37 10.61 6.43
N THR A 69 -14.29 11.30 6.05
CA THR A 69 -12.97 10.72 5.79
C THR A 69 -12.43 9.95 6.99
N ASP A 70 -12.64 10.41 8.23
CA ASP A 70 -12.10 9.76 9.43
C ASP A 70 -12.82 8.42 9.73
N SER A 71 -14.10 8.32 9.37
CA SER A 71 -14.89 7.08 9.46
C SER A 71 -14.37 6.00 8.51
N GLN A 72 -13.97 6.39 7.28
CA GLN A 72 -13.38 5.47 6.31
C GLN A 72 -12.02 4.94 6.79
N THR A 73 -11.22 5.75 7.47
CA THR A 73 -9.91 5.35 8.00
C THR A 73 -10.00 4.37 9.17
N LEU A 74 -11.00 4.53 10.06
CA LEU A 74 -11.29 3.57 11.14
C LEU A 74 -11.84 2.25 10.62
N HIS A 75 -12.67 2.30 9.56
CA HIS A 75 -13.16 1.09 8.91
C HIS A 75 -12.02 0.31 8.26
N GLN A 76 -11.08 1.00 7.63
CA GLN A 76 -9.91 0.42 6.99
C GLN A 76 -8.95 -0.25 7.98
N SER A 77 -8.67 0.35 9.15
CA SER A 77 -7.79 -0.23 10.16
C SER A 77 -8.37 -1.51 10.77
N THR A 78 -9.69 -1.55 10.98
CA THR A 78 -10.39 -2.74 11.49
C THR A 78 -10.39 -3.88 10.45
N LEU A 79 -10.55 -3.54 9.17
CA LEU A 79 -10.51 -4.47 8.04
C LEU A 79 -9.10 -5.06 7.85
N CYS A 80 -8.05 -4.25 7.99
CA CYS A 80 -6.65 -4.65 7.85
C CYS A 80 -6.15 -5.55 8.98
N ILE A 81 -6.75 -5.50 10.18
CA ILE A 81 -6.41 -6.38 11.32
C ILE A 81 -7.15 -7.73 11.22
N ARG A 82 -8.43 -7.71 10.80
CA ARG A 82 -9.27 -8.92 10.71
C ARG A 82 -9.05 -9.74 9.44
N LEU A 83 -8.66 -9.15 8.32
CA LEU A 83 -8.46 -9.90 7.08
C LEU A 83 -7.24 -10.84 7.11
N PRO A 84 -6.03 -10.41 7.50
CA PRO A 84 -4.85 -11.27 7.47
C PRO A 84 -4.98 -12.45 8.45
N SER A 85 -5.57 -12.22 9.61
CA SER A 85 -5.82 -13.26 10.62
C SER A 85 -6.85 -14.31 10.17
N LEU A 86 -7.88 -13.92 9.40
CA LEU A 86 -8.81 -14.87 8.76
C LEU A 86 -8.22 -15.53 7.51
N LEU A 87 -7.39 -14.83 6.75
CA LEU A 87 -6.83 -15.28 5.47
C LEU A 87 -5.65 -16.23 5.63
N LEU A 88 -4.85 -16.11 6.69
CA LEU A 88 -3.77 -17.05 6.98
C LEU A 88 -4.29 -18.46 7.30
N LEU A 89 -5.54 -18.60 7.77
CA LEU A 89 -6.19 -19.89 7.96
C LEU A 89 -6.67 -20.53 6.64
N LYS A 90 -6.81 -19.75 5.56
CA LYS A 90 -7.16 -20.22 4.21
C LYS A 90 -6.10 -19.77 3.22
N ALA A 91 -4.91 -20.38 3.30
CA ALA A 91 -3.81 -20.19 2.36
C ALA A 91 -4.20 -20.63 0.93
N ASN A 92 -4.94 -19.76 0.21
CA ASN A 92 -5.26 -19.91 -1.19
C ASN A 92 -4.81 -18.65 -1.95
N SER A 93 -4.10 -18.85 -3.05
CA SER A 93 -3.40 -17.83 -3.84
C SER A 93 -4.31 -16.76 -4.45
N GLN A 94 -5.61 -17.06 -4.61
CA GLN A 94 -6.60 -16.11 -5.12
C GLN A 94 -6.83 -14.94 -4.14
N TRP A 95 -6.77 -15.17 -2.84
CA TRP A 95 -7.05 -14.14 -1.83
C TRP A 95 -5.96 -13.08 -1.72
N LEU A 96 -4.70 -13.45 -1.96
CA LEU A 96 -3.56 -12.53 -1.97
C LEU A 96 -3.68 -11.44 -3.04
N ASN A 97 -4.38 -11.73 -4.13
CA ASN A 97 -4.59 -10.76 -5.20
C ASN A 97 -5.70 -9.76 -4.86
N ILE A 98 -6.76 -10.22 -4.21
CA ILE A 98 -7.87 -9.38 -3.76
C ILE A 98 -7.36 -8.38 -2.73
N GLU A 99 -6.55 -8.85 -1.79
CA GLU A 99 -5.89 -8.02 -0.77
C GLU A 99 -5.00 -6.94 -1.41
N GLN A 100 -4.16 -7.30 -2.39
CA GLN A 100 -3.32 -6.34 -3.12
C GLN A 100 -4.13 -5.25 -3.85
N ILE A 101 -5.26 -5.59 -4.49
CA ILE A 101 -6.11 -4.62 -5.21
C ILE A 101 -6.79 -3.68 -4.23
N LEU A 102 -7.39 -4.24 -3.17
CA LEU A 102 -8.07 -3.44 -2.14
C LEU A 102 -7.10 -2.46 -1.47
N PHE A 103 -5.89 -2.93 -1.15
CA PHE A 103 -4.84 -2.08 -0.58
C PHE A 103 -4.47 -0.91 -1.50
N ALA A 104 -4.29 -1.17 -2.80
CA ALA A 104 -4.00 -0.13 -3.78
C ALA A 104 -5.14 0.90 -3.89
N CYS A 105 -6.39 0.46 -3.95
CA CYS A 105 -7.57 1.34 -3.99
C CYS A 105 -7.63 2.24 -2.75
N THR A 106 -7.44 1.67 -1.57
CA THR A 106 -7.44 2.42 -0.31
C THR A 106 -6.36 3.50 -0.30
N ILE A 107 -5.12 3.17 -0.66
CA ILE A 107 -4.02 4.15 -0.65
C ILE A 107 -4.34 5.34 -1.56
N VAL A 108 -4.83 5.07 -2.76
CA VAL A 108 -5.19 6.14 -3.71
C VAL A 108 -6.31 7.01 -3.14
N LEU A 109 -7.35 6.43 -2.55
CA LEU A 109 -8.45 7.18 -1.94
C LEU A 109 -7.98 8.07 -0.78
N VAL A 110 -7.12 7.54 0.10
CA VAL A 110 -6.55 8.32 1.22
C VAL A 110 -5.74 9.50 0.69
N LYS A 111 -4.89 9.29 -0.32
CA LYS A 111 -4.06 10.35 -0.92
C LYS A 111 -4.91 11.44 -1.57
N ILE A 112 -5.96 11.06 -2.28
CA ILE A 112 -6.92 12.00 -2.86
C ILE A 112 -7.61 12.80 -1.76
N ALA A 113 -8.07 12.14 -0.69
CA ALA A 113 -8.73 12.82 0.41
C ALA A 113 -7.82 13.88 1.07
N ILE A 114 -6.54 13.56 1.29
CA ILE A 114 -5.55 14.51 1.83
C ILE A 114 -5.36 15.71 0.88
N LEU A 115 -5.19 15.46 -0.42
CA LEU A 115 -5.01 16.51 -1.42
C LEU A 115 -6.25 17.41 -1.53
N LEU A 116 -7.45 16.86 -1.48
CA LEU A 116 -8.70 17.62 -1.45
C LEU A 116 -8.81 18.46 -0.16
N GLN A 117 -8.41 17.91 0.98
CA GLN A 117 -8.37 18.66 2.24
C GLN A 117 -7.39 19.84 2.17
N TYR A 118 -6.22 19.66 1.55
CA TYR A 118 -5.26 20.74 1.33
C TYR A 118 -5.79 21.82 0.39
N LEU A 119 -6.52 21.44 -0.65
CA LEU A 119 -7.19 22.40 -1.54
C LEU A 119 -8.18 23.25 -0.75
N VAL A 120 -9.03 22.64 0.08
CA VAL A 120 -10.02 23.37 0.88
C VAL A 120 -9.35 24.33 1.88
N ILE A 121 -8.25 23.93 2.52
CA ILE A 121 -7.58 24.73 3.55
C ILE A 121 -6.71 25.85 2.96
N PHE A 122 -5.89 25.54 1.97
CA PHE A 122 -4.83 26.44 1.49
C PHE A 122 -5.14 27.11 0.14
N ALA A 123 -6.12 26.61 -0.60
CA ALA A 123 -6.46 27.11 -1.94
C ALA A 123 -7.98 27.02 -2.23
N PRO A 124 -8.84 27.65 -1.40
CA PRO A 124 -10.29 27.61 -1.61
C PRO A 124 -10.70 28.20 -2.97
N ASN A 125 -9.90 29.14 -3.50
CA ASN A 125 -10.03 29.70 -4.85
C ASN A 125 -8.68 29.67 -5.59
N LYS A 126 -8.71 29.40 -6.90
CA LYS A 126 -7.52 29.33 -7.78
C LYS A 126 -6.65 30.58 -7.78
N THR A 127 -7.23 31.74 -7.47
CA THR A 127 -6.57 33.05 -7.46
C THR A 127 -5.72 33.29 -6.22
N VAL A 128 -6.09 32.70 -5.08
CA VAL A 128 -5.38 32.89 -3.81
C VAL A 128 -4.06 32.14 -3.80
N ASN A 129 -4.06 30.90 -4.32
CA ASN A 129 -2.87 30.06 -4.34
C ASN A 129 -2.85 29.14 -5.56
N PRO A 130 -2.48 29.67 -6.76
CA PRO A 130 -2.52 28.92 -8.00
C PRO A 130 -1.54 27.73 -8.00
N PHE A 131 -0.40 27.88 -7.32
CA PHE A 131 0.59 26.81 -7.19
C PHE A 131 0.03 25.58 -6.47
N MET A 132 -0.60 25.78 -5.31
CA MET A 132 -1.25 24.72 -4.55
C MET A 132 -2.41 24.09 -5.33
N TYR A 133 -3.23 24.92 -5.98
CA TYR A 133 -4.39 24.46 -6.73
C TYR A 133 -4.01 23.55 -7.90
N ILE A 134 -3.07 24.00 -8.73
CA ILE A 134 -2.60 23.26 -9.91
C ILE A 134 -1.79 22.03 -9.48
N GLY A 135 -0.87 22.20 -8.52
CA GLY A 135 -0.03 21.11 -8.03
C GLY A 135 -0.83 19.95 -7.43
N ALA A 136 -1.85 20.23 -6.63
CA ALA A 136 -2.69 19.19 -6.06
C ALA A 136 -3.48 18.42 -7.13
N ARG A 137 -3.99 19.09 -8.17
CA ARG A 137 -4.72 18.44 -9.27
C ARG A 137 -3.80 17.58 -10.12
N ILE A 138 -2.59 18.04 -10.42
CA ILE A 138 -1.57 17.26 -11.14
C ILE A 138 -1.22 16.01 -10.34
N LEU A 139 -1.00 16.14 -9.02
CA LEU A 139 -0.69 15.00 -8.15
C LEU A 139 -1.85 14.00 -8.07
N ILE A 140 -3.10 14.45 -7.99
CA ILE A 140 -4.27 13.54 -8.01
C ILE A 140 -4.27 12.72 -9.30
N VAL A 141 -4.12 13.37 -10.46
CA VAL A 141 -4.13 12.68 -11.76
C VAL A 141 -2.96 11.70 -11.84
N ALA A 142 -1.74 12.13 -11.47
CA ALA A 142 -0.55 11.29 -11.50
C ALA A 142 -0.66 10.06 -10.58
N ILE A 143 -1.18 10.23 -9.36
CA ILE A 143 -1.37 9.12 -8.41
C ILE A 143 -2.38 8.12 -8.99
N VAL A 144 -3.53 8.58 -9.46
CA VAL A 144 -4.57 7.70 -10.01
C VAL A 144 -4.05 6.94 -11.21
N THR A 145 -3.40 7.61 -12.17
CA THR A 145 -2.90 6.95 -13.39
C THR A 145 -1.79 5.97 -13.08
N CYS A 146 -0.76 6.36 -12.31
CA CYS A 146 0.37 5.48 -12.00
C CYS A 146 -0.07 4.22 -11.22
N TYR A 147 -0.91 4.37 -10.19
CA TYR A 147 -1.40 3.22 -9.41
C TYR A 147 -2.30 2.31 -10.24
N ALA A 148 -3.18 2.88 -11.08
CA ALA A 148 -4.04 2.10 -11.97
C ALA A 148 -3.20 1.29 -12.98
N THR A 149 -2.25 1.92 -13.66
CA THR A 149 -1.39 1.25 -14.65
C THR A 149 -0.62 0.09 -14.03
N ILE A 150 0.03 0.28 -12.88
CA ILE A 150 0.83 -0.78 -12.26
C ILE A 150 -0.07 -1.91 -11.73
N THR A 151 -1.23 -1.58 -11.19
CA THR A 151 -2.20 -2.60 -10.75
C THR A 151 -2.67 -3.42 -11.94
N ILE A 152 -3.01 -2.79 -13.07
CA ILE A 152 -3.42 -3.50 -14.29
C ILE A 152 -2.29 -4.40 -14.78
N VAL A 153 -1.07 -3.88 -14.94
CA VAL A 153 0.11 -4.64 -15.38
C VAL A 153 0.32 -5.87 -14.50
N ASN A 154 0.29 -5.73 -13.17
CA ASN A 154 0.45 -6.86 -12.26
C ASN A 154 -0.64 -7.92 -12.39
N ASN A 155 -1.87 -7.52 -12.73
CA ASN A 155 -2.99 -8.45 -12.92
C ASN A 155 -2.92 -9.18 -14.26
N VAL A 156 -2.41 -8.54 -15.32
CA VAL A 156 -2.30 -9.13 -16.68
C VAL A 156 -0.91 -9.68 -17.01
N SER A 157 0.04 -9.61 -16.07
CA SER A 157 1.45 -10.05 -16.27
C SER A 157 1.61 -11.53 -16.63
N CYS A 158 0.58 -12.36 -16.40
CA CYS A 158 0.57 -13.79 -16.72
C CYS A 158 -0.80 -14.21 -17.26
N SER A 159 -0.79 -15.01 -18.32
CA SER A 159 -1.97 -15.70 -18.84
C SER A 159 -1.60 -17.17 -19.15
N PRO A 160 -2.24 -18.17 -18.53
CA PRO A 160 -3.31 -18.07 -17.53
C PRO A 160 -2.76 -17.65 -16.15
N ARG A 161 -3.58 -16.96 -15.35
CA ARG A 161 -3.14 -16.30 -14.11
C ARG A 161 -2.68 -17.30 -13.05
N GLU A 162 -3.23 -18.51 -13.08
CA GLU A 162 -2.93 -19.62 -12.18
C GLU A 162 -1.45 -20.00 -12.19
N ARG A 163 -0.76 -19.74 -13.30
CA ARG A 163 0.67 -20.01 -13.47
C ARG A 163 1.56 -19.21 -12.50
N ILE A 164 1.05 -18.12 -11.93
CA ILE A 164 1.77 -17.32 -10.92
C ILE A 164 2.07 -18.15 -9.66
N TRP A 165 1.13 -19.02 -9.25
CA TRP A 165 1.25 -19.82 -8.03
C TRP A 165 1.36 -21.31 -8.29
N ASN A 166 0.91 -21.79 -9.46
CA ASN A 166 0.98 -23.19 -9.85
C ASN A 166 2.02 -23.39 -10.97
N PRO A 167 3.26 -23.77 -10.64
CA PRO A 167 4.31 -23.99 -11.63
C PRO A 167 4.08 -25.23 -12.52
N LEU A 168 3.08 -26.06 -12.23
CA LEU A 168 2.76 -27.25 -13.02
C LEU A 168 2.07 -26.90 -14.35
N ILE A 169 1.52 -25.69 -14.48
CA ILE A 169 0.89 -25.22 -15.71
C ILE A 169 1.98 -24.80 -16.70
N ARG A 170 2.20 -25.65 -17.72
CA ARG A 170 3.23 -25.45 -18.75
C ARG A 170 2.78 -24.59 -19.93
N THR A 171 1.47 -24.42 -20.11
CA THR A 171 0.88 -23.61 -21.19
C THR A 171 0.69 -22.16 -20.76
N GLY A 172 0.87 -21.23 -21.70
CA GLY A 172 0.71 -19.79 -21.48
C GLY A 172 2.02 -18.99 -21.41
N HIS A 173 1.89 -17.70 -21.18
CA HIS A 173 3.00 -16.75 -21.15
C HIS A 173 2.95 -15.90 -19.87
N CYS A 174 4.12 -15.59 -19.35
CA CYS A 174 4.31 -14.72 -18.19
C CYS A 174 5.45 -13.76 -18.50
N MET A 175 5.27 -12.48 -18.20
CA MET A 175 6.37 -11.52 -18.28
C MET A 175 7.39 -11.85 -17.18
N PRO A 176 8.67 -12.07 -17.52
CA PRO A 176 9.69 -12.34 -16.52
C PRO A 176 9.84 -11.14 -15.59
N ASN A 177 9.88 -11.38 -14.28
CA ASN A 177 10.08 -10.39 -13.22
C ASN A 177 9.01 -9.28 -13.10
N ALA A 178 7.98 -9.22 -13.96
CA ALA A 178 7.00 -8.13 -13.96
C ALA A 178 6.32 -7.92 -12.60
N ARG A 179 5.96 -9.01 -11.90
CA ARG A 179 5.38 -8.94 -10.55
C ARG A 179 6.35 -8.38 -9.51
N LYS A 180 7.59 -8.87 -9.48
CA LYS A 180 8.62 -8.39 -8.54
C LYS A 180 8.92 -6.91 -8.78
N LEU A 181 9.15 -6.56 -10.04
CA LEU A 181 9.44 -5.20 -10.46
C LEU A 181 8.26 -4.26 -10.15
N GLY A 182 7.03 -4.69 -10.46
CA GLY A 182 5.80 -3.97 -10.14
C GLY A 182 5.62 -3.72 -8.64
N SER A 183 5.93 -4.70 -7.78
CA SER A 183 5.89 -4.54 -6.32
C SER A 183 6.94 -3.54 -5.80
N TYR A 184 8.15 -3.53 -6.36
CA TYR A 184 9.17 -2.53 -5.99
C TYR A 184 8.77 -1.13 -6.44
N PHE A 185 8.25 -0.99 -7.67
CA PHE A 185 7.76 0.28 -8.17
C PHE A 185 6.58 0.83 -7.35
N LEU A 186 5.63 -0.02 -6.94
CA LEU A 186 4.52 0.39 -6.07
C LEU A 186 5.01 0.93 -4.72
N GLN A 187 5.98 0.25 -4.09
CA GLN A 187 6.56 0.72 -2.82
C GLN A 187 7.28 2.05 -2.99
N GLY A 188 8.08 2.20 -4.06
CA GLY A 188 8.76 3.46 -4.38
C GLY A 188 7.77 4.59 -4.64
N LEU A 189 6.73 4.35 -5.45
CA LEU A 189 5.68 5.33 -5.70
C LEU A 189 4.95 5.72 -4.43
N ASN A 190 4.74 4.80 -3.49
CA ASN A 190 4.09 5.12 -2.23
C ASN A 190 4.89 6.17 -1.46
N ILE A 191 6.18 5.91 -1.24
CA ILE A 191 7.10 6.81 -0.54
C ILE A 191 7.21 8.16 -1.28
N VAL A 192 7.44 8.12 -2.59
CA VAL A 192 7.62 9.34 -3.39
C VAL A 192 6.36 10.19 -3.37
N SER A 193 5.19 9.60 -3.53
CA SER A 193 3.94 10.38 -3.50
C SER A 193 3.62 10.94 -2.12
N ASP A 194 3.96 10.24 -1.02
CA ASP A 194 3.81 10.76 0.34
C ASP A 194 4.72 11.98 0.57
N LEU A 195 5.97 11.91 0.12
CA LEU A 195 6.90 13.04 0.16
C LEU A 195 6.40 14.22 -0.67
N MET A 196 5.88 13.98 -1.88
CA MET A 196 5.34 15.04 -2.72
C MET A 196 4.10 15.70 -2.09
N ILE A 197 3.20 14.91 -1.49
CA ILE A 197 2.03 15.42 -0.78
C ILE A 197 2.46 16.27 0.42
N LEU A 198 3.50 15.87 1.16
CA LEU A 198 4.03 16.64 2.30
C LEU A 198 4.70 17.96 1.88
N LEU A 199 5.48 17.93 0.79
CA LEU A 199 6.22 19.09 0.29
C LEU A 199 5.31 20.16 -0.33
N LEU A 200 4.17 19.76 -0.90
CA LEU A 200 3.23 20.67 -1.55
C LEU A 200 2.70 21.78 -0.62
N PRO A 201 2.07 21.49 0.54
CA PRO A 201 1.66 22.52 1.50
C PRO A 201 2.85 23.20 2.16
N ALA A 202 3.97 22.49 2.38
CA ALA A 202 5.15 23.09 2.99
C ALA A 202 5.66 24.26 2.14
N THR A 203 5.92 24.04 0.85
CA THR A 203 6.37 25.12 -0.04
C THR A 203 5.38 26.30 -0.09
N SER A 204 4.08 26.02 -0.06
CA SER A 204 3.01 27.03 -0.02
C SER A 204 2.99 27.84 1.29
N ILE A 205 3.03 27.16 2.44
CA ILE A 205 3.06 27.77 3.79
C ILE A 205 4.33 28.62 3.95
N TRP A 206 5.46 28.19 3.39
CA TRP A 206 6.72 28.91 3.52
C TRP A 206 6.78 30.21 2.71
N ARG A 207 5.94 30.34 1.67
CA ARG A 207 5.75 31.61 0.94
C ARG A 207 4.79 32.58 1.63
N LEU A 208 3.98 32.09 2.56
CA LEU A 208 2.94 32.89 3.23
C LEU A 208 3.51 33.58 4.48
N ARG A 209 3.22 34.88 4.66
CA ARG A 209 3.72 35.70 5.79
C ARG A 209 2.97 35.39 7.09
N ILE A 210 3.15 34.19 7.66
CA ILE A 210 2.54 33.74 8.92
C ILE A 210 3.62 33.65 10.03
N PRO A 211 3.32 34.02 11.29
CA PRO A 211 4.26 33.87 12.41
C PRO A 211 4.71 32.41 12.63
N LEU A 212 6.00 32.24 12.94
CA LEU A 212 6.70 30.94 12.98
C LEU A 212 6.01 29.88 13.87
N LYS A 213 5.44 30.30 15.01
CA LYS A 213 4.73 29.38 15.94
C LYS A 213 3.53 28.69 15.28
N LYS A 214 2.75 29.42 14.47
CA LYS A 214 1.62 28.83 13.72
C LYS A 214 2.11 27.96 12.57
N LYS A 215 3.21 28.36 11.93
CA LYS A 215 3.86 27.63 10.84
C LYS A 215 4.27 26.22 11.28
N ILE A 216 4.97 26.14 12.42
CA ILE A 216 5.45 24.88 12.99
C ILE A 216 4.27 23.98 13.39
N GLY A 217 3.23 24.53 14.03
CA GLY A 217 2.04 23.76 14.41
C GLY A 217 1.32 23.14 13.21
N ILE A 218 1.15 23.89 12.12
CA ILE A 218 0.49 23.39 10.90
C ILE A 218 1.37 22.33 10.22
N THR A 219 2.67 22.57 10.07
CA THR A 219 3.58 21.58 9.45
C THR A 219 3.66 20.29 10.27
N PHE A 220 3.70 20.39 11.61
CA PHE A 220 3.69 19.23 12.50
C PHE A 220 2.40 18.41 12.36
N GLN A 221 1.24 19.07 12.41
CA GLN A 221 -0.04 18.39 12.30
C GLN A 221 -0.24 17.71 10.93
N LEU A 222 0.38 18.28 9.90
CA LEU A 222 0.35 17.77 8.53
C LEU A 222 1.30 16.57 8.34
N ALA A 223 2.47 16.58 8.99
CA ALA A 223 3.39 15.43 9.05
C ALA A 223 2.78 14.25 9.83
N VAL A 224 2.13 14.50 10.97
CA VAL A 224 1.43 13.47 11.75
C VAL A 224 0.24 12.88 10.99
N GLY A 225 -0.36 13.63 10.05
CA GLY A 225 -1.48 13.14 9.24
C GLY A 225 -1.09 12.29 8.03
N THR A 226 0.21 12.24 7.67
CA THR A 226 0.76 11.49 6.53
C THR A 226 1.56 10.25 6.95
N LEU A 227 2.05 10.20 8.20
CA LEU A 227 2.71 9.03 8.80
C LEU A 227 1.68 8.00 9.31
#